data_AF-A0A7I9VBJ6-F1
#
_entry.id   AF-A0A7I9VBJ6-F1
#
_cell.length_a   1.000
_cell.length_b   1.000
_cell.length_c   1.000
_cell.angle_alpha   90.00
_cell.angle_beta   90.00
_cell.angle_gamma   90.00
#
_symmetry.space_group_name_H-M   'P 1'
#
loop_
_entity.id
_entity.type
_entity.pdbx_description
1 polymer ?
#
loop_
_entity_poly.entity_id
_entity_poly.type
_entity_poly.pdbx_seq_one_letter_code
_entity_poly.pdbx_strand_id
1 'polypeptide(L)'
;MTIVHIAARVILGAFVISHPLSSPLARWLTIAACIVIAIIWGGVDGLKDARAHADPDDYEDLTVRWLKAGLMAGFLSCLVSWILGTVWLNGIGQASLPIELIAGTSFIALLVFVPAFFGASVGRFLIRREQRKAELAAEAAAEAQTQPAVPVA
;
A
#
# COMPACT_ATOMS: atom_id res chain seq x y z
N MET A 1 0.04 -8.70 -0.08
CA MET A 1 -1.35 -8.28 -0.37
C MET A 1 -2.31 -9.41 -0.66
N THR A 2 -1.94 -10.41 -1.45
CA THR A 2 -2.82 -11.53 -1.79
C THR A 2 -3.40 -12.22 -0.56
N ILE A 3 -2.55 -12.66 0.37
CA ILE A 3 -2.98 -13.34 1.61
C ILE A 3 -3.93 -12.45 2.42
N VAL A 4 -3.62 -11.15 2.56
CA VAL A 4 -4.47 -10.20 3.27
C VAL A 4 -5.87 -10.14 2.65
N HIS A 5 -5.96 -10.08 1.32
CA HIS A 5 -7.26 -10.02 0.64
C HIS A 5 -8.02 -11.34 0.70
N ILE A 6 -7.33 -12.49 0.61
CA ILE A 6 -7.96 -13.80 0.80
C ILE A 6 -8.54 -13.90 2.21
N ALA A 7 -7.73 -13.61 3.24
CA ALA A 7 -8.16 -13.68 4.63
C ALA A 7 -9.31 -12.69 4.91
N ALA A 8 -9.19 -11.45 4.46
CA ALA A 8 -10.21 -10.42 4.59
C ALA A 8 -11.55 -10.88 3.99
N ARG A 9 -11.53 -11.47 2.78
CA ARG A 9 -12.75 -11.96 2.12
C ARG A 9 -13.35 -13.17 2.81
N VAL A 10 -12.54 -14.12 3.27
CA VAL A 10 -13.02 -15.29 4.01
C VAL A 10 -13.67 -14.87 5.33
N ILE A 11 -13.00 -14.01 6.11
CA ILE A 11 -13.52 -13.49 7.39
C ILE A 11 -14.82 -12.70 7.16
N LEU A 12 -14.83 -11.80 6.18
CA LEU A 12 -16.02 -11.02 5.84
C LEU A 12 -17.16 -11.92 5.38
N GLY A 13 -16.88 -12.91 4.52
CA GLY A 13 -17.88 -13.85 4.05
C GLY A 13 -18.53 -14.64 5.19
N ALA A 14 -17.73 -15.17 6.11
CA ALA A 14 -18.23 -15.86 7.31
C ALA A 14 -19.06 -14.93 8.22
N PHE A 15 -18.65 -13.67 8.37
CA PHE A 15 -19.38 -12.67 9.13
C PHE A 15 -20.73 -12.34 8.48
N VAL A 16 -20.77 -12.17 7.16
CA VAL A 16 -22.01 -11.87 6.43
C VAL A 16 -23.01 -13.02 6.52
N ILE A 17 -22.54 -14.27 6.50
CA ILE A 17 -23.39 -15.46 6.67
C ILE A 17 -24.01 -15.49 8.07
N SER A 18 -23.23 -15.19 9.11
CA SER A 18 -23.68 -15.27 10.51
C SER A 18 -24.47 -14.04 10.99
N HIS A 19 -24.15 -12.85 10.48
CA HIS A 19 -24.73 -11.58 10.92
C HIS A 19 -25.16 -10.70 9.71
N PRO A 20 -26.25 -11.05 9.01
CA PRO A 20 -26.64 -10.37 7.77
C PRO A 20 -26.98 -8.88 7.97
N LEU A 21 -27.61 -8.52 9.10
CA LEU A 21 -28.08 -7.16 9.38
C LEU A 21 -26.95 -6.14 9.59
N SER A 22 -25.80 -6.57 10.12
CA SER A 22 -24.61 -5.72 10.33
C SER A 22 -23.58 -5.79 9.20
N SER A 23 -23.92 -6.48 8.10
CA SER A 23 -23.04 -6.68 6.95
C SER A 23 -22.46 -5.40 6.34
N PRO A 24 -23.18 -4.26 6.24
CA PRO A 24 -22.63 -3.04 5.65
C PRO A 24 -21.42 -2.48 6.41
N LEU A 25 -21.48 -2.43 7.75
CA LEU A 25 -20.39 -1.91 8.59
C LEU A 25 -19.13 -2.76 8.43
N ALA A 26 -19.28 -4.08 8.46
CA ALA A 26 -18.16 -5.02 8.31
C ALA A 26 -17.46 -4.89 6.94
N ARG A 27 -18.21 -4.64 5.86
CA ARG A 27 -17.64 -4.37 4.53
C ARG A 27 -16.76 -3.13 4.54
N TRP A 28 -17.26 -2.03 5.08
CA TRP A 28 -16.50 -0.77 5.16
C TRP A 28 -15.24 -0.91 6.02
N LEU A 29 -15.34 -1.56 7.18
CA LEU A 29 -14.18 -1.82 8.04
C LEU A 29 -13.12 -2.68 7.35
N THR A 30 -13.55 -3.72 6.62
CA THR A 30 -12.64 -4.60 5.87
C THR A 30 -11.91 -3.82 4.77
N ILE A 31 -12.62 -2.99 4.02
CA ILE A 31 -12.03 -2.12 2.98
C ILE A 31 -11.03 -1.14 3.61
N ALA A 32 -11.41 -0.47 4.70
CA ALA A 32 -10.55 0.47 5.40
C ALA A 32 -9.26 -0.21 5.91
N ALA A 33 -9.38 -1.41 6.49
CA ALA A 33 -8.23 -2.18 6.94
C ALA A 33 -7.28 -2.54 5.78
N CYS A 34 -7.81 -3.00 4.65
CA CYS A 34 -7.00 -3.29 3.46
C CYS A 34 -6.27 -2.03 2.95
N ILE A 35 -6.94 -0.87 2.92
CA ILE A 35 -6.35 0.41 2.52
C ILE A 35 -5.21 0.80 3.47
N VAL A 36 -5.43 0.75 4.78
CA VAL A 36 -4.41 1.11 5.78
C VAL A 36 -3.18 0.21 5.65
N ILE A 37 -3.39 -1.11 5.51
CA ILE A 37 -2.30 -2.07 5.30
C ILE A 37 -1.54 -1.77 4.00
N ALA A 38 -2.23 -1.37 2.92
CA ALA A 38 -1.61 -0.97 1.66
C ALA A 38 -0.78 0.31 1.78
N ILE A 39 -1.29 1.34 2.46
CA ILE A 39 -0.54 2.57 2.73
C ILE A 39 0.72 2.28 3.54
N ILE A 40 0.61 1.49 4.62
CA ILE A 40 1.74 1.17 5.49
C ILE A 40 2.83 0.43 4.72
N TRP A 41 2.48 -0.65 4.01
CA TRP A 41 3.48 -1.40 3.26
C TRP A 41 4.09 -0.59 2.12
N GLY A 42 3.26 0.14 1.36
CA GLY A 42 3.74 1.03 0.31
C GLY A 42 4.71 2.07 0.86
N GLY A 43 4.38 2.69 1.99
CA GLY A 43 5.24 3.66 2.68
C GLY A 43 6.54 3.06 3.19
N VAL A 44 6.51 1.86 3.77
CA VAL A 44 7.72 1.13 4.18
C VAL A 44 8.61 0.84 2.98
N ASP A 45 8.05 0.42 1.84
CA ASP A 45 8.81 0.16 0.62
C ASP A 45 9.41 1.46 0.04
N GLY A 46 8.65 2.56 0.01
CA GLY A 46 9.17 3.86 -0.42
C GLY A 46 10.27 4.41 0.50
N LEU A 47 10.16 4.16 1.81
CA LEU A 47 11.17 4.53 2.80
C LEU A 47 12.45 3.69 2.68
N LYS A 48 12.32 2.39 2.36
CA LYS A 48 13.46 1.51 2.11
C LYS A 48 14.18 1.90 0.82
N ASP A 49 13.43 2.13 -0.25
CA ASP A 49 13.95 2.51 -1.54
C ASP A 49 14.70 3.84 -1.51
N ALA A 50 14.12 4.89 -0.89
CA ALA A 50 14.80 6.18 -0.75
C ALA A 50 16.03 6.16 0.18
N ARG A 51 16.19 5.12 1.02
CA ARG A 51 17.40 4.92 1.83
C ARG A 51 18.48 4.12 1.11
N ALA A 52 18.09 3.27 0.17
CA ALA A 52 19.03 2.51 -0.64
C ALA A 52 19.67 3.37 -1.75
N HIS A 53 18.95 4.36 -2.24
CA HIS A 53 19.36 5.22 -3.36
C HIS A 53 19.46 6.68 -2.89
N ALA A 54 20.66 7.27 -3.01
CA ALA A 54 20.90 8.66 -2.65
C ALA A 54 20.33 9.63 -3.71
N ASP A 55 20.47 9.27 -4.99
CA ASP A 55 19.91 10.01 -6.12
C ASP A 55 18.46 9.55 -6.40
N PRO A 56 17.49 10.47 -6.51
CA PRO A 56 16.13 10.15 -6.97
C PRO A 56 16.03 9.45 -8.33
N ASP A 57 17.00 9.65 -9.22
CA ASP A 57 16.99 9.04 -10.56
C ASP A 57 17.30 7.53 -10.51
N ASP A 58 17.87 7.04 -9.41
CA ASP A 58 18.20 5.62 -9.18
C ASP A 58 17.06 4.83 -8.50
N TYR A 59 15.89 5.45 -8.28
CA TYR A 59 14.78 4.82 -7.56
C TYR A 59 14.17 3.65 -8.34
N GLU A 60 13.80 2.58 -7.62
CA GLU A 60 13.10 1.45 -8.24
C GLU A 60 11.71 1.86 -8.79
N ASP A 61 11.20 1.15 -9.80
CA ASP A 61 9.82 1.33 -10.26
C ASP A 61 8.80 0.65 -9.32
N LEU A 62 8.59 1.28 -8.17
CA LEU A 62 7.58 0.86 -7.20
C LEU A 62 6.15 0.95 -7.77
N THR A 63 5.91 1.79 -8.79
CA THR A 63 4.59 1.94 -9.42
C THR A 63 4.19 0.64 -10.10
N VAL A 64 5.03 0.12 -11.00
CA VAL A 64 4.76 -1.14 -11.69
C VAL A 64 4.77 -2.32 -10.72
N ARG A 65 5.65 -2.31 -9.71
CA ARG A 65 5.68 -3.33 -8.67
C ARG A 65 4.34 -3.44 -7.92
N TRP A 66 3.80 -2.31 -7.46
CA TRP A 66 2.52 -2.29 -6.75
C TRP A 66 1.32 -2.54 -7.65
N LEU A 67 1.39 -2.17 -8.93
CA LEU A 67 0.38 -2.53 -9.92
C LEU A 67 0.32 -4.05 -10.13
N LYS A 68 1.47 -4.71 -10.32
CA LYS A 68 1.56 -6.18 -10.41
C LYS A 68 1.05 -6.85 -9.13
N ALA A 69 1.41 -6.32 -7.96
CA ALA A 69 0.94 -6.84 -6.68
C ALA A 69 -0.58 -6.72 -6.52
N GLY A 70 -1.17 -5.60 -6.94
CA GLY A 70 -2.63 -5.39 -6.93
C GLY A 70 -3.36 -6.33 -7.87
N LEU A 71 -2.88 -6.50 -9.11
CA LEU A 71 -3.44 -7.43 -10.08
C LEU A 71 -3.39 -8.88 -9.57
N MET A 72 -2.22 -9.30 -9.05
CA MET A 72 -2.05 -10.65 -8.51
C MET A 72 -2.92 -10.90 -7.26
N ALA A 73 -3.02 -9.89 -6.38
CA ALA A 73 -3.89 -9.97 -5.21
C ALA A 73 -5.36 -10.06 -5.61
N GLY A 74 -5.81 -9.26 -6.58
CA GLY A 74 -7.18 -9.28 -7.08
C GLY A 74 -7.54 -10.61 -7.72
N PHE A 75 -6.72 -11.07 -8.66
CA PHE A 75 -6.96 -12.30 -9.40
C PHE A 75 -7.03 -13.52 -8.49
N LEU A 76 -5.98 -13.75 -7.69
CA LEU A 76 -5.92 -14.92 -6.80
C LEU A 76 -6.98 -14.85 -5.70
N SER A 77 -7.26 -13.66 -5.16
CA SER A 77 -8.29 -13.52 -4.12
C SER A 77 -9.70 -13.81 -4.65
N CYS A 78 -10.03 -13.32 -5.84
CA CYS A 78 -11.32 -13.60 -6.48
C CYS A 78 -11.44 -15.08 -6.85
N LEU A 79 -10.40 -15.67 -7.44
CA LEU A 79 -10.39 -17.09 -7.78
C LEU A 79 -10.59 -17.99 -6.56
N VAL A 80 -9.82 -17.77 -5.50
CA VAL A 80 -9.93 -18.55 -4.25
C VAL A 80 -11.30 -18.36 -3.60
N SER A 81 -11.78 -17.11 -3.52
CA SER A 81 -13.09 -16.82 -2.92
C SER A 81 -14.23 -17.49 -3.69
N TRP A 82 -14.18 -17.46 -5.03
CA TRP A 82 -15.18 -18.10 -5.87
C TRP A 82 -15.21 -19.63 -5.66
N ILE A 83 -14.04 -20.27 -5.60
CA ILE A 83 -13.93 -21.71 -5.31
C ILE A 83 -14.52 -22.03 -3.93
N LEU A 84 -14.19 -21.25 -2.91
CA LEU A 84 -14.72 -21.43 -1.56
C LEU A 84 -16.23 -21.23 -1.51
N GLY A 85 -16.75 -20.22 -2.18
CA GLY A 85 -18.19 -19.94 -2.29
C GLY A 85 -18.98 -21.05 -2.96
N THR A 86 -18.38 -21.68 -3.98
CA THR A 86 -19.02 -22.73 -4.77
C THR A 86 -19.01 -24.08 -4.06
N VAL A 87 -17.95 -24.39 -3.29
CA VAL A 87 -17.73 -25.74 -2.75
C VAL A 87 -18.04 -25.86 -1.26
N TRP A 88 -17.71 -24.85 -0.44
CA TRP A 88 -17.73 -24.97 1.03
C TRP A 88 -18.66 -23.95 1.71
N LEU A 89 -18.75 -22.73 1.19
CA LEU A 89 -19.35 -21.58 1.86
C LEU A 89 -20.38 -20.91 0.95
N ASN A 90 -21.50 -21.61 0.73
CA ASN A 90 -22.65 -21.10 -0.03
C ASN A 90 -23.02 -19.69 0.48
N GLY A 91 -22.72 -18.68 -0.33
CA GLY A 91 -22.88 -17.26 0.03
C GLY A 91 -21.66 -16.38 -0.27
N ILE A 92 -20.44 -16.94 -0.30
CA ILE A 92 -19.18 -16.20 -0.56
C ILE A 92 -18.87 -16.20 -2.07
N GLY A 93 -19.68 -15.52 -2.88
CA GLY A 93 -19.52 -15.49 -4.33
C GLY A 93 -20.88 -15.52 -5.00
N GLN A 94 -21.49 -14.35 -5.17
CA GLN A 94 -22.86 -14.20 -5.68
C GLN A 94 -22.91 -14.06 -7.21
N ALA A 95 -21.74 -13.90 -7.85
CA ALA A 95 -21.63 -13.65 -9.28
C ALA A 95 -21.01 -14.84 -10.01
N SER A 96 -21.22 -14.91 -11.32
CA SER A 96 -20.53 -15.89 -12.17
C SER A 96 -19.02 -15.62 -12.18
N LEU A 97 -18.23 -16.69 -12.35
CA LEU A 97 -16.76 -16.63 -12.31
C LEU A 97 -16.17 -15.48 -13.16
N PRO A 98 -16.57 -15.27 -14.43
CA PRO A 98 -15.98 -14.21 -15.25
C PRO A 98 -16.25 -12.80 -14.70
N ILE A 99 -17.44 -12.57 -14.15
CA ILE A 99 -17.83 -11.27 -13.59
C ILE A 99 -17.05 -11.01 -12.29
N GLU A 100 -16.98 -12.01 -11.41
CA GLU A 100 -16.23 -11.88 -10.16
C GLU A 100 -14.74 -11.65 -10.43
N LEU A 101 -14.16 -12.37 -11.40
CA LEU A 101 -12.75 -12.25 -11.74
C LEU A 101 -12.44 -10.87 -12.35
N ILE A 102 -13.23 -10.37 -13.29
CA ILE A 102 -12.94 -9.08 -13.94
C ILE A 102 -13.22 -7.91 -12.99
N ALA A 103 -14.44 -7.83 -12.45
CA ALA A 103 -14.85 -6.71 -11.60
C ALA A 103 -14.11 -6.73 -10.26
N GLY A 104 -14.01 -7.91 -9.64
CA GLY A 104 -13.31 -8.08 -8.36
C GLY A 104 -11.81 -7.85 -8.49
N THR A 105 -11.17 -8.34 -9.55
CA THR A 105 -9.74 -8.07 -9.77
C THR A 105 -9.50 -6.59 -10.00
N SER A 106 -10.32 -5.92 -10.82
CA SER A 106 -10.20 -4.48 -11.07
C SER A 106 -10.32 -3.66 -9.78
N PHE A 107 -11.33 -3.99 -8.96
CA PHE A 107 -11.55 -3.32 -7.69
C PHE A 107 -10.40 -3.53 -6.71
N ILE A 108 -9.98 -4.79 -6.48
CA ILE A 108 -8.89 -5.11 -5.56
C ILE A 108 -7.57 -4.54 -6.06
N ALA A 109 -7.32 -4.56 -7.37
CA ALA A 109 -6.11 -3.99 -7.96
C ALA A 109 -6.01 -2.49 -7.64
N LEU A 110 -7.09 -1.72 -7.81
CA LEU A 110 -7.11 -0.30 -7.46
C LEU A 110 -7.01 -0.07 -5.95
N LEU A 111 -7.70 -0.88 -5.15
CA LEU A 111 -7.69 -0.82 -3.68
C LEU A 111 -6.30 -1.09 -3.10
N VAL A 112 -5.49 -1.91 -3.78
CA VAL A 112 -4.09 -2.15 -3.41
C VAL A 112 -3.18 -1.08 -4.00
N PHE A 113 -3.26 -0.84 -5.31
CA PHE A 113 -2.31 -0.02 -6.05
C PHE A 113 -2.35 1.43 -5.59
N VAL A 114 -3.53 2.06 -5.55
CA VAL A 114 -3.64 3.50 -5.29
C VAL A 114 -3.12 3.87 -3.89
N PRO A 115 -3.54 3.19 -2.81
CA PRO A 115 -3.07 3.54 -1.47
C PRO A 115 -1.61 3.16 -1.25
N ALA A 116 -1.12 2.07 -1.85
CA ALA A 116 0.29 1.70 -1.75
C ALA A 116 1.20 2.67 -2.52
N PHE A 117 0.79 3.12 -3.71
CA PHE A 117 1.49 4.15 -4.47
C PHE A 117 1.55 5.47 -3.70
N PHE A 118 0.43 5.87 -3.08
CA PHE A 118 0.38 7.01 -2.18
C PHE A 118 1.35 6.86 -1.01
N GLY A 119 1.30 5.70 -0.32
CA GLY A 119 2.22 5.37 0.76
C GLY A 119 3.68 5.47 0.32
N ALA A 120 4.07 4.85 -0.79
CA ALA A 120 5.43 4.84 -1.32
C ALA A 120 5.92 6.26 -1.64
N SER A 121 5.07 7.08 -2.25
CA SER A 121 5.36 8.48 -2.56
C SER A 121 5.62 9.30 -1.29
N VAL A 122 4.80 9.10 -0.25
CA VAL A 122 5.00 9.73 1.06
C VAL A 122 6.29 9.23 1.72
N GLY A 123 6.57 7.93 1.70
CA GLY A 123 7.80 7.34 2.23
C GLY A 123 9.06 7.95 1.61
N ARG A 124 9.10 8.05 0.28
CA ARG A 124 10.20 8.73 -0.44
C ARG A 124 10.29 10.22 -0.12
N PHE A 125 9.15 10.90 0.05
CA PHE A 125 9.13 12.32 0.41
C PHE A 125 9.74 12.59 1.79
N LEU A 126 9.48 11.71 2.77
CA LEU A 126 10.01 11.87 4.13
C LEU A 126 11.55 11.80 4.16
N ILE A 127 12.16 10.81 3.50
CA ILE A 127 13.63 10.69 3.45
C ILE A 127 14.28 11.86 2.71
N ARG A 128 13.73 12.25 1.55
CA ARG A 128 14.25 13.42 0.81
C ARG A 128 14.20 14.70 1.63
N ARG A 129 13.17 14.85 2.48
CA ARG A 129 13.07 15.99 3.39
C ARG A 129 14.15 15.96 4.47
N GLU A 130 14.50 14.77 4.98
CA GLU A 130 15.57 14.60 5.95
C GLU A 130 16.95 14.87 5.35
N GLN A 131 17.23 14.33 4.16
CA GLN A 131 18.49 14.56 3.43
C GLN A 131 18.75 16.04 3.17
N ARG A 132 17.75 16.76 2.62
CA ARG A 132 17.88 18.23 2.39
C ARG A 132 18.16 19.02 3.67
N LYS A 133 17.55 18.63 4.79
CA LYS A 133 17.81 19.29 6.08
C LYS A 133 19.23 19.05 6.56
N ALA A 134 19.76 17.83 6.35
CA ALA A 134 21.12 17.48 6.74
C ALA A 134 22.16 18.22 5.88
N GLU A 135 21.91 18.36 4.57
CA GLU A 135 22.75 19.12 3.65
C GLU A 135 22.83 20.60 4.06
N LEU A 136 21.69 21.26 4.26
CA LEU A 136 21.65 22.65 4.73
C LEU A 136 22.36 22.86 6.08
N ALA A 137 22.25 21.89 6.99
CA ALA A 137 22.94 21.93 8.27
C ALA A 137 24.47 21.78 8.11
N ALA A 138 24.91 20.94 7.17
CA ALA A 138 26.32 20.77 6.84
C ALA A 138 26.91 22.02 6.18
N GLU A 139 26.17 22.65 5.26
CA GLU A 139 26.55 23.93 4.62
C GLU A 139 26.70 25.04 5.66
N ALA A 140 25.73 25.20 6.56
CA ALA A 140 25.79 26.19 7.64
C ALA A 140 26.98 25.96 8.58
N ALA A 141 27.30 24.70 8.89
CA ALA A 141 28.44 24.34 9.70
C ALA A 141 29.78 24.64 8.99
N ALA A 142 29.85 24.44 7.68
CA ALA A 142 31.02 24.76 6.86
C ALA A 142 31.25 26.28 6.74
N GLU A 143 30.18 27.06 6.56
CA GLU A 143 30.25 28.53 6.53
C GLU A 143 30.76 29.10 7.87
N ALA A 144 30.24 28.60 8.99
CA ALA A 144 30.68 29.01 10.33
C ALA A 144 32.18 28.73 10.60
N GLN A 145 32.74 27.68 10.01
CA GLN A 145 34.17 27.37 10.12
C GLN A 145 35.06 28.23 9.23
N THR A 146 34.51 28.73 8.13
CA THR A 146 35.28 29.49 7.11
C THR A 146 35.30 30.99 7.40
N GLN A 147 34.44 31.48 8.28
CA GLN A 147 34.39 32.90 8.68
C GLN A 147 35.60 33.24 9.58
N PRO A 148 36.57 34.05 9.12
CA PRO A 148 37.68 34.46 9.98
C PRO A 148 37.13 35.35 11.10
N ALA A 149 37.59 35.14 12.33
CA ALA A 149 37.30 36.03 13.45
C ALA A 149 37.82 37.42 13.11
N VAL A 150 36.96 38.30 12.59
CA VAL A 150 37.28 39.71 12.39
C VAL A 150 37.38 40.30 13.79
N PRO A 151 38.59 40.66 14.29
CA PRO A 151 38.69 41.29 15.58
C PRO A 151 38.03 42.66 15.47
N VAL A 152 36.96 42.87 16.24
CA VAL A 152 36.37 44.19 16.44
C VAL A 152 37.37 44.99 17.25
N ALA A 153 38.03 45.95 16.59
CA ALA A 153 39.00 46.87 17.18
C ALA A 153 38.33 47.93 18.04
#